data_AF-A0A7S1NF50-F1
#
_entry.id   AF-A0A7S1NF50-F1
#
_cell.length_a   1.000
_cell.length_b   1.000
_cell.length_c   1.000
_cell.angle_alpha   90.00
_cell.angle_beta   90.00
_cell.angle_gamma   90.00
#
_symmetry.space_group_name_H-M   'P 1'
#
loop_
_entity.id
_entity.type
_entity.pdbx_description
1 polymer ?
#
loop_
_entity_poly.entity_id
_entity_poly.type
_entity_poly.pdbx_seq_one_letter_code
_entity_poly.pdbx_strand_id
1 'polypeptide(L)'
;MFQELTHMARARYGRNVARSTSLFASSMHYYSSHRYSDNPSQMLGGLRRSIDLGLLEGPVLIFGGPYSNLEATQRILDCAIKQNIPPSHVICTGDVVAYCSDATETVRLIQESRIHVLKGNIEESLGNSLDDCGCGFE
;
A
#
# COMPACT_ATOMS: atom_id res chain seq x y z
N MET A 1 7.63 -12.60 -16.14
CA MET A 1 8.07 -11.70 -15.05
C MET A 1 7.17 -11.70 -13.80
N PHE A 2 5.82 -11.58 -13.89
CA PHE A 2 4.93 -11.56 -12.71
C PHE A 2 4.82 -12.91 -11.96
N GLN A 3 4.77 -14.02 -12.72
CA GLN A 3 4.94 -15.36 -12.15
C GLN A 3 6.33 -15.56 -11.56
N GLU A 4 7.38 -14.95 -12.13
CA GLU A 4 8.73 -14.99 -11.59
C GLU A 4 8.89 -14.16 -10.33
N LEU A 5 8.23 -13.01 -10.17
CA LEU A 5 8.21 -12.29 -8.90
C LEU A 5 7.54 -13.12 -7.81
N THR A 6 6.43 -13.79 -8.13
CA THR A 6 5.77 -14.74 -7.22
C THR A 6 6.67 -15.96 -6.94
N HIS A 7 7.39 -16.47 -7.94
CA HIS A 7 8.29 -17.62 -7.81
C HIS A 7 9.61 -17.29 -7.10
N MET A 8 10.22 -16.13 -7.34
CA MET A 8 11.46 -15.65 -6.74
C MET A 8 11.22 -15.26 -5.28
N ALA A 9 10.09 -14.61 -4.99
CA ALA A 9 9.67 -14.37 -3.62
C ALA A 9 9.45 -15.71 -2.88
N ARG A 10 8.82 -16.71 -3.51
CA ARG A 10 8.70 -18.08 -2.96
C ARG A 10 10.05 -18.82 -2.84
N ALA A 11 10.98 -18.63 -3.78
CA ALA A 11 12.26 -19.34 -3.84
C ALA A 11 13.31 -18.78 -2.88
N ARG A 12 13.31 -17.46 -2.62
CA ARG A 12 14.29 -16.81 -1.73
C ARG A 12 13.85 -16.76 -0.26
N TYR A 13 12.54 -16.79 0.02
CA TYR A 13 11.99 -16.65 1.39
C TYR A 13 11.11 -17.83 1.85
N GLY A 14 11.00 -18.90 1.05
CA GLY A 14 10.21 -20.10 1.35
C GLY A 14 8.70 -19.84 1.41
N ARG A 15 7.92 -20.81 1.93
CA ARG A 15 6.44 -20.82 2.06
C ARG A 15 5.81 -19.56 2.70
N ASN A 16 6.60 -18.60 3.18
CA ASN A 16 6.15 -17.38 3.82
C ASN A 16 5.62 -16.31 2.87
N VAL A 17 5.92 -16.31 1.57
CA VAL A 17 5.35 -15.31 0.64
C VAL A 17 3.88 -15.54 0.35
N ALA A 18 3.42 -16.80 0.30
CA ALA A 18 1.99 -17.10 0.24
C ALA A 18 1.27 -16.69 1.54
N ARG A 19 2.00 -16.63 2.68
CA ARG A 19 1.50 -16.00 3.90
C ARG A 19 1.54 -14.48 3.82
N SER A 20 2.54 -13.86 3.19
CA SER A 20 2.60 -12.40 2.98
C SER A 20 1.54 -11.88 2.02
N THR A 21 1.15 -12.61 0.97
CA THR A 21 -0.02 -12.26 0.15
C THR A 21 -1.33 -12.45 0.93
N SER A 22 -1.42 -13.49 1.76
CA SER A 22 -2.57 -13.67 2.68
C SER A 22 -2.60 -12.61 3.79
N LEU A 23 -1.45 -12.15 4.29
CA LEU A 23 -1.30 -11.07 5.26
C LEU A 23 -1.54 -9.73 4.58
N PHE A 24 -1.16 -9.55 3.32
CA PHE A 24 -1.48 -8.36 2.55
C PHE A 24 -3.00 -8.26 2.30
N ALA A 25 -3.63 -9.36 1.88
CA ALA A 25 -5.09 -9.43 1.71
C ALA A 25 -5.87 -9.33 3.05
N SER A 26 -5.35 -9.95 4.12
CA SER A 26 -5.94 -9.88 5.48
C SER A 26 -5.70 -8.53 6.13
N SER A 27 -4.53 -7.91 5.95
CA SER A 27 -4.20 -6.57 6.42
C SER A 27 -4.90 -5.49 5.59
N MET A 28 -5.21 -5.72 4.31
CA MET A 28 -6.09 -4.84 3.53
C MET A 28 -7.55 -4.93 3.99
N HIS A 29 -8.05 -6.15 4.29
CA HIS A 29 -9.34 -6.32 4.96
C HIS A 29 -9.33 -5.68 6.37
N TYR A 30 -8.21 -5.75 7.09
CA TYR A 30 -8.02 -5.09 8.38
C TYR A 30 -7.97 -3.55 8.25
N TYR A 31 -7.27 -3.02 7.24
CA TYR A 31 -7.19 -1.59 6.92
C TYR A 31 -8.54 -1.02 6.50
N SER A 32 -9.39 -1.86 5.91
CA SER A 32 -10.77 -1.54 5.57
C SER A 32 -11.72 -1.52 6.78
N SER A 33 -11.38 -2.14 7.91
CA SER A 33 -12.35 -2.44 8.99
C SER A 33 -12.09 -1.72 10.31
N HIS A 34 -10.93 -1.10 10.54
CA HIS A 34 -10.64 -0.42 11.82
C HIS A 34 -10.51 1.09 11.66
N ARG A 35 -11.62 1.78 11.97
CA ARG A 35 -11.87 3.23 12.06
C ARG A 35 -12.49 3.91 10.83
N TYR A 36 -13.65 3.43 10.42
CA TYR A 36 -14.68 4.29 9.84
C TYR A 36 -16.01 3.94 10.51
N SER A 37 -16.70 4.96 11.05
CA SER A 37 -17.84 4.80 11.96
C SER A 37 -18.91 3.84 11.42
N ASP A 38 -19.38 2.94 12.27
CA ASP A 38 -20.55 2.10 12.05
C ASP A 38 -21.79 2.97 11.79
N ASN A 39 -22.12 3.21 10.53
CA ASN A 39 -23.40 3.79 10.14
C ASN A 39 -24.11 2.81 9.18
N PRO A 40 -25.19 2.11 9.60
CA PRO A 40 -25.76 0.97 8.87
C PRO A 40 -26.45 1.30 7.52
N SER A 41 -26.37 2.53 7.02
CA SER A 41 -27.14 3.00 5.86
C SER A 41 -26.40 2.93 4.51
N GLN A 42 -25.18 2.40 4.44
CA GLN A 42 -24.41 2.30 3.17
C GLN A 42 -24.41 0.90 2.54
N MET A 43 -25.60 0.29 2.40
CA MET A 43 -25.77 -1.03 1.77
C MET A 43 -26.65 -0.96 0.52
N LEU A 44 -26.26 -0.18 -0.49
CA LEU A 44 -26.81 -0.28 -1.86
C LEU A 44 -25.75 0.11 -2.91
N GLY A 45 -25.33 -0.86 -3.74
CA GLY A 45 -24.80 -0.68 -5.10
C GLY A 45 -23.37 -0.12 -5.26
N GLY A 46 -22.39 -0.99 -5.54
CA GLY A 46 -21.23 -0.71 -6.41
C GLY A 46 -20.40 0.57 -6.17
N LEU A 47 -20.37 1.13 -4.96
CA LEU A 47 -19.68 2.38 -4.66
C LEU A 47 -18.17 2.15 -4.45
N ARG A 48 -17.35 2.80 -5.28
CA ARG A 48 -15.92 3.01 -4.98
C ARG A 48 -15.85 3.70 -3.61
N ARG A 49 -15.25 3.02 -2.63
CA ARG A 49 -15.04 3.57 -1.29
C ARG A 49 -14.00 4.70 -1.38
N SER A 50 -14.46 5.93 -1.57
CA SER A 50 -13.64 7.13 -1.41
C SER A 50 -13.71 7.60 0.04
N ILE A 51 -12.56 7.91 0.62
CA ILE A 51 -12.43 8.50 1.97
C ILE A 51 -12.25 10.01 1.79
N ASP A 52 -13.03 10.80 2.49
CA ASP A 52 -12.81 12.24 2.62
C ASP A 52 -11.78 12.48 3.74
N LEU A 53 -10.69 13.20 3.43
CA LEU A 53 -9.65 13.57 4.38
C LEU A 53 -9.96 14.90 5.10
N GLY A 54 -11.04 15.59 4.70
CA GLY A 54 -11.38 16.92 5.18
C GLY A 54 -10.42 17.99 4.66
N LEU A 55 -10.45 19.16 5.31
CA LEU A 55 -9.51 20.23 5.04
C LEU A 55 -8.15 19.91 5.68
N LEU A 56 -7.11 19.81 4.86
CA LEU A 56 -5.73 19.69 5.33
C LEU A 56 -5.10 21.08 5.41
N GLU A 57 -4.80 21.56 6.62
CA GLU A 57 -4.17 22.86 6.83
C GLU A 57 -2.65 22.73 6.94
N GLY A 58 -1.90 23.54 6.18
CA GLY A 58 -0.43 23.51 6.18
C GLY A 58 0.16 22.56 5.13
N PRO A 59 1.44 22.15 5.28
CA PRO A 59 2.13 21.36 4.26
C PRO A 59 1.59 19.92 4.18
N VAL A 60 1.51 19.42 2.95
CA VAL A 60 1.13 18.04 2.60
C VAL A 60 2.24 17.43 1.77
N LEU A 61 2.64 16.21 2.13
CA LEU A 61 3.62 15.43 1.38
C LEU A 61 2.91 14.33 0.59
N ILE A 62 3.07 14.34 -0.73
CA ILE A 62 2.50 13.32 -1.61
C ILE A 62 3.66 12.61 -2.31
N PHE A 63 3.67 11.28 -2.27
CA PHE A 63 4.64 10.44 -2.96
C PHE A 63 3.96 9.18 -3.49
N GLY A 64 4.61 8.45 -4.40
CA GLY A 64 4.03 7.29 -5.05
C GLY A 64 5.09 6.33 -5.54
N GLY A 65 4.68 5.11 -5.87
CA GLY A 65 5.57 4.07 -6.36
C GLY A 65 6.75 3.78 -5.43
N PRO A 66 6.54 3.44 -4.14
CA PRO A 66 7.60 2.86 -3.33
C PRO A 66 8.26 1.66 -4.03
N TYR A 67 7.48 0.87 -4.79
CA TYR A 67 7.98 -0.19 -5.68
C TYR A 67 8.98 -1.15 -5.03
N SER A 68 8.79 -1.48 -3.74
CA SER A 68 9.69 -2.31 -2.93
C SER A 68 11.06 -1.69 -2.63
N ASN A 69 11.21 -0.36 -2.79
CA ASN A 69 12.44 0.38 -2.52
C ASN A 69 12.41 0.89 -1.07
N LEU A 70 12.95 0.09 -0.16
CA LEU A 70 12.92 0.37 1.27
C LEU A 70 13.66 1.67 1.62
N GLU A 71 14.85 1.87 1.05
CA GLU A 71 15.71 3.01 1.34
C GLU A 71 15.09 4.33 0.88
N ALA A 72 14.52 4.37 -0.33
CA ALA A 72 13.84 5.56 -0.82
C ALA A 72 12.60 5.87 0.01
N THR A 73 11.83 4.84 0.38
CA THR A 73 10.64 4.97 1.22
C THR A 73 11.00 5.53 2.59
N GLN A 74 12.02 4.97 3.25
CA GLN A 74 12.52 5.47 4.52
C GLN A 74 12.97 6.93 4.41
N ARG A 75 13.66 7.27 3.32
CA ARG A 75 14.17 8.63 3.14
C ARG A 75 13.06 9.68 2.98
N ILE A 76 11.98 9.33 2.29
CA ILE A 76 10.81 10.21 2.14
C ILE A 76 10.10 10.39 3.50
N LEU A 77 9.91 9.30 4.26
CA LEU A 77 9.30 9.37 5.59
C LEU A 77 10.15 10.20 6.56
N ASP A 78 11.47 10.05 6.53
CA ASP A 78 12.40 10.88 7.31
C ASP A 78 12.30 12.36 6.93
N CYS A 79 12.06 12.67 5.65
CA CYS A 79 11.84 14.03 5.18
C CYS A 79 10.57 14.63 5.80
N ALA A 80 9.47 13.87 5.81
CA ALA A 80 8.22 14.29 6.46
C ALA A 80 8.44 14.64 7.93
N ILE A 81 9.15 13.77 8.66
CA ILE A 81 9.49 13.99 10.08
C ILE A 81 10.32 15.26 10.25
N LYS A 82 11.37 15.45 9.44
CA LYS A 82 12.25 16.63 9.52
C LYS A 82 11.52 17.94 9.22
N GLN A 83 10.53 17.90 8.35
CA GLN A 83 9.69 19.05 8.00
C GLN A 83 8.49 19.24 8.94
N ASN A 84 8.37 18.43 9.99
CA ASN A 84 7.23 18.42 10.93
C ASN A 84 5.88 18.23 10.23
N ILE A 85 5.84 17.44 9.16
CA ILE A 85 4.61 17.08 8.46
C ILE A 85 3.97 15.90 9.21
N PRO A 86 2.75 16.04 9.76
CA PRO A 86 2.12 14.96 10.49
C PRO A 86 1.74 13.80 9.55
N PRO A 87 1.70 12.53 10.01
CA PRO A 87 1.34 11.39 9.17
C PRO A 87 0.00 11.51 8.45
N SER A 88 -0.98 12.21 9.04
CA SER A 88 -2.27 12.52 8.41
C SER A 88 -2.17 13.40 7.16
N HIS A 89 -1.04 14.07 6.94
CA HIS A 89 -0.77 14.91 5.77
C HIS A 89 0.25 14.28 4.83
N VAL A 90 0.59 13.00 5.06
CA VAL A 90 1.45 12.24 4.17
C VAL A 90 0.58 11.24 3.40
N ILE A 91 0.67 11.29 2.07
CA ILE A 91 -0.18 10.49 1.17
C ILE A 91 0.73 9.72 0.21
N CYS A 92 0.68 8.39 0.30
CA CYS A 92 1.26 7.48 -0.68
C CYS A 92 0.22 7.17 -1.76
N THR A 93 0.55 7.30 -3.04
CA THR A 93 -0.39 7.03 -4.14
C THR A 93 -0.55 5.55 -4.48
N GLY A 94 -0.01 4.66 -3.64
CA GLY A 94 -0.03 3.22 -3.85
C GLY A 94 1.24 2.72 -4.52
N ASP A 95 1.15 1.53 -5.12
CA ASP A 95 2.24 0.88 -5.84
C ASP A 95 3.44 0.59 -4.92
N VAL A 96 3.14 0.11 -3.72
CA VAL A 96 4.09 -0.12 -2.63
C VAL A 96 5.03 -1.28 -2.95
N VAL A 97 4.53 -2.30 -3.64
CA VAL A 97 5.30 -3.48 -4.06
C VAL A 97 5.45 -3.45 -5.57
N ALA A 98 6.68 -3.53 -6.07
CA ALA A 98 6.96 -3.86 -7.47
C ALA A 98 8.43 -4.29 -7.63
N TYR A 99 9.17 -3.60 -8.51
CA TYR A 99 10.41 -4.06 -9.14
C TYR A 99 11.64 -4.15 -8.22
N CYS A 100 11.66 -3.47 -7.08
CA CYS A 100 12.80 -3.52 -6.15
C CYS A 100 12.72 -4.72 -5.18
N SER A 101 13.73 -4.86 -4.32
CA SER A 101 14.01 -6.14 -3.64
C SER A 101 13.28 -6.35 -2.32
N ASP A 102 12.90 -5.29 -1.61
CA ASP A 102 12.52 -5.34 -0.19
C ASP A 102 11.01 -5.14 0.01
N ALA A 103 10.22 -5.94 -0.70
CA ALA A 103 8.76 -5.80 -0.75
C ALA A 103 8.10 -5.90 0.64
N THR A 104 8.50 -6.89 1.45
CA THR A 104 7.88 -7.15 2.75
C THR A 104 8.19 -6.03 3.73
N GLU A 105 9.45 -5.61 3.76
CA GLU A 105 9.99 -4.56 4.62
C GLU A 105 9.39 -3.20 4.23
N THR A 106 9.25 -2.92 2.93
CA THR A 106 8.62 -1.69 2.42
C THR A 106 7.14 -1.62 2.81
N VAL A 107 6.38 -2.71 2.65
CA VAL A 107 4.98 -2.77 3.09
C VAL A 107 4.88 -2.54 4.59
N ARG A 108 5.73 -3.21 5.38
CA ARG A 108 5.74 -3.08 6.83
C ARG A 108 6.04 -1.64 7.26
N LEU A 109 7.04 -1.00 6.65
CA LEU A 109 7.39 0.39 6.92
C LEU A 109 6.23 1.34 6.62
N ILE A 110 5.56 1.19 5.48
CA ILE A 110 4.38 1.98 5.13
C ILE A 110 3.24 1.75 6.14
N GLN A 111 2.98 0.51 6.55
CA GLN A 111 1.94 0.21 7.55
C GLN A 111 2.24 0.84 8.92
N GLU A 112 3.48 0.72 9.39
CA GLU A 112 3.92 1.26 10.67
C GLU A 112 3.93 2.80 10.69
N SER A 113 4.10 3.44 9.53
CA SER A 113 4.10 4.91 9.39
C SER A 113 2.73 5.57 9.62
N ARG A 114 1.63 4.80 9.52
CA ARG A 114 0.23 5.28 9.70
C ARG A 114 -0.16 6.47 8.81
N ILE A 115 0.44 6.57 7.63
CA ILE A 115 0.10 7.55 6.59
C ILE A 115 -1.13 7.11 5.79
N HIS A 116 -1.66 7.99 4.95
CA HIS A 116 -2.69 7.63 3.98
C HIS A 116 -2.08 6.93 2.76
N VAL A 117 -2.73 5.89 2.26
CA VAL A 117 -2.28 5.13 1.09
C VAL A 117 -3.46 4.89 0.15
N LEU A 118 -3.33 5.33 -1.09
CA LEU A 118 -4.24 4.97 -2.17
C LEU A 118 -3.95 3.53 -2.63
N LYS A 119 -4.98 2.84 -3.10
CA LYS A 119 -4.82 1.53 -3.72
C LYS A 119 -4.33 1.73 -5.16
N GLY A 120 -3.08 1.36 -5.43
CA GLY A 120 -2.49 1.33 -6.77
C GLY A 120 -2.94 0.10 -7.56
N ASN A 121 -2.52 0.02 -8.82
CA ASN A 121 -2.91 -1.09 -9.69
C ASN A 121 -2.22 -2.40 -9.26
N ILE A 122 -0.99 -2.33 -8.73
CA ILE A 122 -0.34 -3.52 -8.18
C ILE A 122 -1.13 -4.06 -6.98
N GLU A 123 -1.57 -3.19 -6.08
CA GLU A 123 -2.38 -3.62 -4.94
C GLU A 123 -3.75 -4.15 -5.37
N GLU A 124 -4.33 -3.60 -6.44
CA GLU A 124 -5.54 -4.13 -7.04
C GLU A 124 -5.38 -5.52 -7.61
N SER A 125 -4.35 -5.74 -8.41
CA SER A 125 -4.08 -7.05 -8.99
C SER A 125 -3.68 -8.07 -7.93
N LEU A 126 -2.83 -7.72 -6.97
CA LEU A 126 -2.48 -8.61 -5.86
C LEU A 126 -3.70 -8.94 -4.99
N GLY A 127 -4.51 -7.94 -4.64
CA GLY A 127 -5.70 -8.13 -3.81
C GLY A 127 -6.78 -8.98 -4.47
N ASN A 128 -6.88 -8.94 -5.80
CA ASN A 128 -7.83 -9.70 -6.59
C ASN A 128 -7.23 -10.96 -7.24
N SER A 129 -5.95 -11.29 -6.97
CA SER A 129 -5.23 -12.40 -7.62
C SER A 129 -5.30 -12.36 -9.16
N LEU A 130 -5.14 -11.17 -9.75
CA LEU A 130 -5.06 -10.99 -11.20
C LEU A 130 -3.65 -11.32 -11.69
N ASP A 131 -3.57 -11.88 -12.90
CA ASP A 131 -2.30 -12.25 -13.55
C ASP A 131 -1.51 -11.04 -14.07
N ASP A 132 -2.17 -9.90 -14.23
CA ASP A 132 -1.60 -8.68 -14.79
C ASP A 132 -1.93 -7.46 -13.91
N CYS A 133 -0.92 -6.61 -13.69
CA CYS A 133 -1.03 -5.29 -13.08
C CYS A 133 -1.72 -4.27 -13.99
N GLY A 134 -1.70 -4.48 -15.32
CA GLY A 134 -2.09 -3.48 -16.31
C GLY A 134 -1.10 -2.30 -16.38
N CYS A 135 0.11 -2.47 -15.85
CA CYS A 135 1.15 -1.45 -15.79
C CYS A 135 1.94 -1.29 -17.10
N GLY A 136 1.84 -2.26 -18.02
CA GLY A 136 2.43 -2.17 -19.37
C GLY A 136 3.94 -2.32 -19.44
N PHE A 137 4.58 -2.83 -18.39
CA PHE A 137 6.02 -3.14 -18.35
C PHE A 137 6.26 -4.65 -18.57
N GLU A 138 7.27 -4.99 -19.38
CA GLU A 138 7.71 -6.36 -19.70
C GLU A 138 8.96 -6.80 -18.96
#